data_AF-F4N0R9-F1
#
_entry.id   AF-F4N0R9-F1
#
_cell.length_a   1.000
_cell.length_b   1.000
_cell.length_c   1.000
_cell.angle_alpha   90.00
_cell.angle_beta   90.00
_cell.angle_gamma   90.00
#
_symmetry.space_group_name_H-M   'P 1'
#
loop_
_entity.id
_entity.type
_entity.pdbx_description
1 polymer ?
#
loop_
_entity_poly.entity_id
_entity_poly.type
_entity_poly.pdbx_seq_one_letter_code
_entity_poly.pdbx_strand_id
1 'polypeptide(L)'
;MRIVWFFIDGLYAPELSDRDCGPYQLTPATENTPFPAAIRSEVFLHLTESLSQQRLHIRLPAGKHSDKPLYLLHISSGKGSEVVNTSHYRHHLAIEASAQAEVIEHFVSLNEQPHFTGARLTISVGENAELSHCKLAFETPQSYHFAHNDLVLSRDARAKSYSFLLGAGLTRHNTSAQLNGEGATLSINSLLLPIGREICDTRTYLEHNKGYCESRQLHKTMVRERGKAVFNGMIKVAQHALKTDGQMTNNNLLLSKLAEVDTKPQLEIYADDVKCSHGATIGRIDAEQLFYLQSRGINQADAQQMIFCFCRRIDRSHSSRIHPQSGVGAHCTAVGWGVAMSFSIGQASIGQISIEQIRADFPLLSREVNAQPLAYLDSAASAQKPQIVIDRELNFYREGYAAVHRGIHTLSAEATAQMEAVRSQVAGFINTASAEEIVFVKGTTEAINLVANSYGRHALKAGDSIIITEMEHHANIVPWQMLAKDIGIEIRVWPLTATGELEPTALAGLMDNTSKLLAITQVSNVLGTVNPIKEIVAQAKAAGLVVLVDGAQAIMHQAVDVQDLGCDFYVFSGHKLYGPSGIGILYGKSELLQQMPPWEGAVR
;
A
#
# COMPACT_ATOMS: atom_id res chain seq x y z
N MET A 1 13.63 22.91 -12.06
CA MET A 1 14.18 24.15 -11.46
C MET A 1 13.01 25.01 -10.98
N ARG A 2 13.10 25.63 -9.80
CA ARG A 2 12.05 26.43 -9.12
C ARG A 2 12.58 27.84 -8.83
N ILE A 3 11.72 28.81 -8.49
CA ILE A 3 12.11 30.16 -8.00
C ILE A 3 11.90 30.16 -6.48
N VAL A 4 12.92 30.43 -5.67
CA VAL A 4 12.85 30.35 -4.21
C VAL A 4 13.08 31.70 -3.54
N TRP A 5 12.14 32.11 -2.69
CA TRP A 5 12.25 33.27 -1.80
C TRP A 5 12.25 32.83 -0.34
N PHE A 6 13.25 33.30 0.40
CA PHE A 6 13.47 32.93 1.79
C PHE A 6 12.91 34.00 2.73
N PHE A 7 12.22 33.53 3.77
CA PHE A 7 11.73 34.32 4.88
C PHE A 7 12.25 33.73 6.17
N ILE A 8 12.93 34.52 6.98
CA ILE A 8 13.52 34.09 8.26
C ILE A 8 12.95 34.94 9.37
N ASP A 9 12.34 34.30 10.36
CA ASP A 9 11.76 34.94 11.55
C ASP A 9 10.88 36.17 11.24
N GLY A 10 10.03 36.05 10.20
CA GLY A 10 9.09 37.09 9.78
C GLY A 10 9.62 38.11 8.74
N LEU A 11 10.90 38.03 8.34
CA LEU A 11 11.53 38.98 7.43
C LEU A 11 11.98 38.33 6.12
N TYR A 12 11.91 39.07 5.01
CA TYR A 12 12.45 38.63 3.72
C TYR A 12 13.98 38.66 3.71
N ALA A 13 14.62 37.58 3.27
CA ALA A 13 16.07 37.44 3.17
C ALA A 13 16.50 37.51 1.68
N PRO A 14 16.81 38.71 1.14
CA PRO A 14 17.17 38.87 -0.27
C PRO A 14 18.48 38.18 -0.63
N GLU A 15 19.44 38.10 0.30
CA GLU A 15 20.75 37.45 0.10
C GLU A 15 20.66 35.95 -0.16
N LEU A 16 19.62 35.30 0.37
CA LEU A 16 19.40 33.85 0.22
C LEU A 16 18.42 33.52 -0.91
N SER A 17 17.69 34.53 -1.41
CA SER A 17 16.64 34.37 -2.40
C SER A 17 17.17 34.38 -3.84
N ASP A 18 16.47 33.68 -4.73
CA ASP A 18 16.80 33.68 -6.16
C ASP A 18 16.67 35.08 -6.75
N ARG A 19 17.70 35.51 -7.50
CA ARG A 19 17.72 36.81 -8.19
C ARG A 19 16.90 36.82 -9.47
N ASP A 20 16.79 35.67 -10.14
CA ASP A 20 15.94 35.49 -11.31
C ASP A 20 14.52 35.14 -10.86
N CYS A 21 13.67 36.16 -10.78
CA CYS A 21 12.28 36.06 -10.37
C CYS A 21 11.34 35.66 -11.52
N GLY A 22 11.87 35.40 -12.72
CA GLY A 22 11.05 35.17 -13.91
C GLY A 22 10.04 36.32 -14.13
N PRO A 23 8.74 36.01 -14.37
CA PRO A 23 7.73 37.04 -14.57
C PRO A 23 7.17 37.64 -13.26
N TYR A 24 7.57 37.14 -12.09
CA TYR A 24 7.05 37.62 -10.81
C TYR A 24 7.70 38.94 -10.40
N GLN A 25 6.88 39.86 -9.91
CA GLN A 25 7.30 41.15 -9.38
C GLN A 25 7.05 41.17 -7.87
N LEU A 26 8.12 41.36 -7.09
CA LEU A 26 8.06 41.48 -5.63
C LEU A 26 8.24 42.94 -5.22
N THR A 27 7.27 43.47 -4.48
CA THR A 27 7.30 44.84 -3.97
C THR A 27 7.01 44.83 -2.46
N PRO A 28 7.91 45.34 -1.60
CA PRO A 28 7.60 45.59 -0.20
C PRO A 28 6.48 46.62 -0.07
N ALA A 29 5.48 46.34 0.78
CA ALA A 29 4.38 47.26 1.02
C ALA A 29 4.84 48.45 1.86
N THR A 30 4.45 49.65 1.45
CA THR A 30 4.56 50.89 2.26
C THR A 30 3.31 51.04 3.14
N GLU A 31 3.33 51.97 4.11
CA GLU A 31 2.18 52.20 5.02
C GLU A 31 0.85 52.41 4.31
N ASN A 32 0.85 53.01 3.11
CA ASN A 32 -0.33 53.32 2.32
C ASN A 32 -0.68 52.28 1.24
N THR A 33 0.02 51.13 1.20
CA THR A 33 -0.26 50.10 0.20
C THR A 33 -1.57 49.38 0.55
N PRO A 34 -2.60 49.41 -0.31
CA PRO A 34 -3.87 48.77 -0.01
C PRO A 34 -3.73 47.25 -0.07
N PHE A 35 -4.26 46.56 0.95
CA PHE A 35 -4.44 45.11 0.95
C PHE A 35 -5.93 44.76 0.87
N PRO A 36 -6.30 43.63 0.25
CA PRO A 36 -7.68 43.18 0.24
C PRO A 36 -8.22 43.00 1.66
N ALA A 37 -9.49 43.37 1.86
CA ALA A 37 -10.19 43.10 3.10
C ALA A 37 -10.26 41.58 3.37
N ALA A 38 -10.27 41.20 4.64
CA ALA A 38 -10.46 39.80 5.04
C ALA A 38 -11.84 39.31 4.62
N ILE A 39 -11.91 38.15 3.97
CA ILE A 39 -13.19 37.50 3.63
C ILE A 39 -13.92 37.11 4.93
N ARG A 40 -13.19 36.54 5.88
CA ARG A 40 -13.70 36.16 7.20
C ARG A 40 -12.76 36.63 8.29
N SER A 41 -13.21 37.61 9.08
CA SER A 41 -12.43 38.14 10.19
C SER A 41 -12.40 37.17 11.38
N GLU A 42 -11.23 37.01 11.99
CA GLU A 42 -11.02 36.22 13.21
C GLU A 42 -9.72 36.64 13.92
N VAL A 43 -9.54 36.17 15.16
CA VAL A 43 -8.51 36.68 16.08
C VAL A 43 -7.07 36.49 15.57
N PHE A 44 -6.72 35.34 15.01
CA PHE A 44 -5.33 35.04 14.61
C PHE A 44 -4.95 35.69 13.27
N LEU A 45 -5.94 35.94 12.41
CA LEU A 45 -5.82 36.81 11.25
C LEU A 45 -5.42 38.21 11.71
N HIS A 46 -6.17 38.82 12.63
CA HIS A 46 -5.87 40.16 13.13
C HIS A 46 -4.51 40.23 13.83
N LEU A 47 -4.15 39.20 14.60
CA LEU A 47 -2.83 39.08 15.23
C LEU A 47 -1.70 39.03 14.19
N THR A 48 -1.88 38.27 13.10
CA THR A 48 -0.87 38.16 12.05
C THR A 48 -0.75 39.45 11.24
N GLU A 49 -1.87 40.09 10.91
CA GLU A 49 -1.84 41.40 10.25
C GLU A 49 -1.14 42.46 11.12
N SER A 50 -1.39 42.47 12.44
CA SER A 50 -0.82 43.48 13.35
C SER A 50 0.65 43.27 13.68
N LEU A 51 1.12 42.03 13.79
CA LEU A 51 2.50 41.70 14.17
C LEU A 51 3.42 41.46 12.98
N SER A 52 2.90 41.43 11.74
CA SER A 52 3.75 41.30 10.55
C SER A 52 4.70 42.49 10.42
N GLN A 53 6.01 42.22 10.50
CA GLN A 53 7.05 43.25 10.39
C GLN A 53 7.23 43.71 8.94
N GLN A 54 7.03 42.80 8.00
CA GLN A 54 7.13 43.06 6.57
C GLN A 54 5.93 42.48 5.85
N ARG A 55 5.34 43.29 4.98
CA ARG A 55 4.22 42.91 4.12
C ARG A 55 4.67 42.96 2.68
N LEU A 56 4.36 41.93 1.91
CA LEU A 56 4.89 41.78 0.55
C LEU A 56 3.78 41.65 -0.47
N HIS A 57 3.92 42.38 -1.57
CA HIS A 57 3.06 42.28 -2.74
C HIS A 57 3.81 41.53 -3.84
N ILE A 58 3.23 40.43 -4.28
CA ILE A 58 3.73 39.57 -5.34
C ILE A 58 2.76 39.70 -6.50
N ARG A 59 3.24 40.12 -7.66
CA ARG A 59 2.39 40.31 -8.84
C ARG A 59 2.88 39.45 -9.99
N LEU A 60 1.96 38.73 -10.62
CA LEU A 60 2.16 38.09 -11.91
C LEU A 60 1.33 38.85 -12.97
N PRO A 61 1.98 39.60 -13.89
CA PRO A 61 1.28 40.44 -14.85
C PRO A 61 0.37 39.67 -15.82
N ALA A 62 -0.60 40.37 -16.39
CA ALA A 62 -1.59 39.77 -17.30
C ALA A 62 -0.95 39.02 -18.47
N GLY A 63 -1.52 37.85 -18.80
CA GLY A 63 -1.05 36.99 -19.89
C GLY A 63 0.32 36.35 -19.68
N LYS A 64 0.95 36.51 -18.50
CA LYS A 64 2.24 35.87 -18.20
C LYS A 64 2.02 34.47 -17.62
N HIS A 65 2.87 33.56 -18.05
CA HIS A 65 2.98 32.21 -17.52
C HIS A 65 4.38 32.03 -16.95
N SER A 66 4.48 31.44 -15.76
CA SER A 66 5.77 31.06 -15.18
C SER A 66 6.06 29.59 -15.46
N ASP A 67 7.17 29.31 -16.14
CA ASP A 67 7.63 27.93 -16.40
C ASP A 67 8.13 27.21 -15.13
N LYS A 68 8.34 27.97 -14.04
CA LYS A 68 8.84 27.48 -12.74
C LYS A 68 7.86 27.88 -11.63
N PRO A 69 7.61 27.01 -10.63
CA PRO A 69 6.81 27.38 -9.47
C PRO A 69 7.55 28.40 -8.59
N LEU A 70 6.79 29.33 -8.01
CA LEU A 70 7.26 30.26 -6.98
C LEU A 70 7.20 29.58 -5.61
N TYR A 71 8.33 29.54 -4.92
CA TYR A 71 8.50 28.84 -3.66
C TYR A 71 8.78 29.85 -2.54
N LEU A 72 7.84 30.00 -1.62
CA LEU A 72 7.93 30.86 -0.44
C LEU A 72 8.36 29.99 0.75
N LEU A 73 9.66 29.99 1.07
CA LEU A 73 10.23 29.20 2.15
C LEU A 73 10.34 30.04 3.42
N HIS A 74 9.60 29.65 4.45
CA HIS A 74 9.54 30.30 5.76
C HIS A 74 10.29 29.45 6.78
N ILE A 75 11.25 30.06 7.46
CA ILE A 75 12.10 29.44 8.47
C ILE A 75 11.90 30.21 9.77
N SER A 76 11.22 29.59 10.73
CA SER A 76 11.04 30.13 12.08
C SER A 76 12.00 29.47 13.06
N SER A 77 12.56 30.23 13.99
CA SER A 77 13.51 29.74 14.99
C SER A 77 13.01 29.94 16.42
N GLY A 78 13.23 28.97 17.31
CA GLY A 78 12.98 29.11 18.75
C GLY A 78 14.21 29.66 19.48
N LYS A 79 14.00 30.44 20.56
CA LYS A 79 15.06 31.04 21.40
C LYS A 79 14.98 30.51 22.84
N GLY A 80 15.44 29.28 23.05
CA GLY A 80 15.51 28.62 24.36
C GLY A 80 14.15 28.10 24.88
N SER A 81 14.15 27.45 26.05
CA SER A 81 12.98 26.70 26.56
C SER A 81 11.96 27.53 27.33
N GLU A 82 12.29 28.73 27.81
CA GLU A 82 11.40 29.55 28.64
C GLU A 82 10.63 30.63 27.86
N VAL A 83 11.04 30.95 26.63
CA VAL A 83 10.42 32.00 25.80
C VAL A 83 10.08 31.43 24.43
N VAL A 84 8.83 31.59 24.00
CA VAL A 84 8.38 31.19 22.66
C VAL A 84 8.60 32.36 21.72
N ASN A 85 9.52 32.21 20.76
CA ASN A 85 9.71 33.21 19.71
C ASN A 85 8.47 33.25 18.79
N THR A 86 8.09 34.44 18.30
CA THR A 86 6.92 34.60 17.42
C THR A 86 7.30 35.24 16.11
N SER A 87 6.84 34.68 14.99
CA SER A 87 7.12 35.14 13.63
C SER A 87 5.83 35.22 12.82
N HIS A 88 5.59 36.37 12.18
CA HIS A 88 4.35 36.62 11.44
C HIS A 88 4.64 36.97 9.98
N TYR A 89 4.19 36.12 9.05
CA TYR A 89 4.42 36.24 7.61
C TYR A 89 3.17 36.76 6.90
N ARG A 90 3.32 37.80 6.08
CA ARG A 90 2.20 38.43 5.37
C ARG A 90 2.50 38.69 3.90
N HIS A 91 1.81 37.95 3.04
CA HIS A 91 1.98 38.01 1.59
C HIS A 91 0.66 38.29 0.89
N HIS A 92 0.68 39.11 -0.15
CA HIS A 92 -0.42 39.22 -1.10
C HIS A 92 0.07 38.85 -2.50
N LEU A 93 -0.61 37.89 -3.13
CA LEU A 93 -0.37 37.48 -4.51
C LEU A 93 -1.50 38.00 -5.42
N ALA A 94 -1.15 38.80 -6.42
CA ALA A 94 -2.04 39.25 -7.48
C ALA A 94 -1.68 38.52 -8.78
N ILE A 95 -2.55 37.61 -9.21
CA ILE A 95 -2.46 36.92 -10.50
C ILE A 95 -3.43 37.64 -11.43
N GLU A 96 -2.90 38.40 -12.37
CA GLU A 96 -3.72 39.20 -13.27
C GLU A 96 -4.41 38.36 -14.36
N ALA A 97 -5.25 39.01 -15.16
CA ALA A 97 -6.06 38.34 -16.16
C ALA A 97 -5.23 37.47 -17.11
N SER A 98 -5.73 36.26 -17.38
CA SER A 98 -5.10 35.26 -18.26
C SER A 98 -3.68 34.86 -17.86
N ALA A 99 -3.26 35.13 -16.63
CA ALA A 99 -1.97 34.68 -16.11
C ALA A 99 -2.09 33.29 -15.46
N GLN A 100 -0.99 32.54 -15.44
CA GLN A 100 -0.94 31.19 -14.85
C GLN A 100 0.24 31.08 -13.86
N ALA A 101 -0.08 30.72 -12.62
CA ALA A 101 0.87 30.66 -11.52
C ALA A 101 0.81 29.33 -10.77
N GLU A 102 1.98 28.84 -10.36
CA GLU A 102 2.13 27.79 -9.35
C GLU A 102 2.91 28.36 -8.16
N VAL A 103 2.34 28.27 -6.96
CA VAL A 103 2.90 28.85 -5.73
C VAL A 103 2.92 27.83 -4.61
N ILE A 104 4.07 27.70 -3.95
CA ILE A 104 4.27 26.78 -2.84
C ILE A 104 4.68 27.57 -1.60
N GLU A 105 3.86 27.54 -0.54
CA GLU A 105 4.26 27.97 0.80
C GLU A 105 4.89 26.77 1.53
N HIS A 106 6.11 26.91 2.03
CA HIS A 106 6.75 25.90 2.88
C HIS A 106 7.17 26.51 4.21
N PHE A 107 6.74 25.91 5.31
CA PHE A 107 7.07 26.33 6.67
C PHE A 107 7.90 25.23 7.33
N VAL A 108 9.08 25.61 7.82
CA VAL A 108 10.02 24.72 8.51
C VAL A 108 10.57 25.41 9.76
N SER A 109 11.01 24.60 10.71
CA SER A 109 11.69 25.07 11.93
C SER A 109 13.19 25.00 11.76
N LEU A 110 13.91 26.05 12.16
CA LEU A 110 15.38 26.06 12.12
C LEU A 110 16.00 25.04 13.09
N ASN A 111 15.35 24.83 14.24
CA ASN A 111 15.79 23.97 15.31
C ASN A 111 14.57 23.33 16.01
N GLU A 112 14.81 22.48 17.01
CA GLU A 112 13.74 21.80 17.76
C GLU A 112 13.07 22.67 18.84
N GLN A 113 13.56 23.91 19.05
CA GLN A 113 13.04 24.80 20.08
C GLN A 113 11.65 25.33 19.69
N PRO A 114 10.76 25.54 20.67
CA PRO A 114 9.39 25.99 20.39
C PRO A 114 9.35 27.40 19.81
N HIS A 115 8.47 27.61 18.83
CA HIS A 115 8.14 28.91 18.29
C HIS A 115 6.64 29.00 17.91
N PHE A 116 6.18 30.21 17.66
CA PHE A 116 4.83 30.52 17.21
C PHE A 116 4.91 31.14 15.81
N THR A 117 4.31 30.48 14.83
CA THR A 117 4.20 30.96 13.46
C THR A 117 2.79 31.47 13.19
N GLY A 118 2.70 32.75 12.84
CA GLY A 118 1.52 33.35 12.21
C GLY A 118 1.73 33.48 10.70
N ALA A 119 0.77 33.07 9.88
CA ALA A 119 0.91 33.18 8.43
C ALA A 119 -0.39 33.61 7.74
N ARG A 120 -0.27 34.55 6.80
CA ARG A 120 -1.41 35.03 6.01
C ARG A 120 -1.01 35.30 4.57
N LEU A 121 -1.58 34.50 3.67
CA LEU A 121 -1.46 34.66 2.23
C LEU A 121 -2.83 35.03 1.64
N THR A 122 -2.93 36.23 1.05
CA THR A 122 -4.13 36.66 0.33
C THR A 122 -3.87 36.58 -1.17
N ILE A 123 -4.73 35.91 -1.94
CA ILE A 123 -4.55 35.72 -3.38
C ILE A 123 -5.75 36.26 -4.15
N SER A 124 -5.49 37.12 -5.13
CA SER A 124 -6.48 37.57 -6.10
C SER A 124 -6.19 36.90 -7.44
N VAL A 125 -7.18 36.19 -7.99
CA VAL A 125 -7.09 35.46 -9.26
C VAL A 125 -7.99 36.15 -10.28
N GLY A 126 -7.36 36.83 -11.23
CA GLY A 126 -8.01 37.63 -12.26
C GLY A 126 -8.79 36.80 -13.28
N GLU A 127 -9.43 37.49 -14.20
CA GLU A 127 -10.29 36.85 -15.21
C GLU A 127 -9.49 35.87 -16.09
N ASN A 128 -10.05 34.68 -16.32
CA ASN A 128 -9.40 33.61 -17.09
C ASN A 128 -8.02 33.17 -16.55
N ALA A 129 -7.66 33.56 -15.32
CA ALA A 129 -6.37 33.21 -14.73
C ALA A 129 -6.41 31.82 -14.07
N GLU A 130 -5.24 31.22 -13.93
CA GLU A 130 -5.05 29.91 -13.32
C GLU A 130 -4.07 29.96 -12.14
N LEU A 131 -4.48 29.35 -11.02
CA LEU A 131 -3.67 29.21 -9.82
C LEU A 131 -3.58 27.74 -9.39
N SER A 132 -2.35 27.28 -9.15
CA SER A 132 -2.07 26.11 -8.32
C SER A 132 -1.32 26.56 -7.06
N HIS A 133 -1.93 26.39 -5.90
CA HIS A 133 -1.38 26.74 -4.60
C HIS A 133 -1.13 25.47 -3.77
N CYS A 134 0.04 25.34 -3.19
CA CYS A 134 0.39 24.26 -2.27
C CYS A 134 0.97 24.84 -0.97
N LYS A 135 0.52 24.35 0.18
CA LYS A 135 1.03 24.72 1.50
C LYS A 135 1.58 23.48 2.20
N LEU A 136 2.83 23.57 2.64
CA LEU A 136 3.55 22.55 3.38
C LEU A 136 3.89 23.11 4.76
N ALA A 137 3.20 22.66 5.81
CA ALA A 137 3.47 23.06 7.19
C ALA A 137 4.19 21.92 7.93
N PHE A 138 5.52 21.96 7.92
CA PHE A 138 6.43 20.90 8.41
C PHE A 138 7.30 21.41 9.58
N GLU A 139 6.66 22.08 10.53
CA GLU A 139 7.32 22.63 11.71
C GLU A 139 7.44 21.60 12.84
N THR A 140 8.36 21.85 13.78
CA THR A 140 8.62 20.95 14.92
C THR A 140 7.36 20.76 15.80
N PRO A 141 7.10 19.55 16.35
CA PRO A 141 5.94 19.27 17.20
C PRO A 141 5.81 20.14 18.47
N GLN A 142 6.85 20.88 18.86
CA GLN A 142 6.80 21.80 20.00
C GLN A 142 6.22 23.19 19.65
N SER A 143 6.01 23.45 18.35
CA SER A 143 5.60 24.77 17.85
C SER A 143 4.10 24.91 17.64
N TYR A 144 3.69 26.15 17.39
CA TYR A 144 2.30 26.54 17.14
C TYR A 144 2.20 27.17 15.77
N HIS A 145 1.24 26.73 14.94
CA HIS A 145 1.02 27.29 13.60
C HIS A 145 -0.41 27.78 13.44
N PHE A 146 -0.57 29.09 13.28
CA PHE A 146 -1.88 29.72 13.06
C PHE A 146 -1.87 30.48 11.74
N ALA A 147 -2.68 30.03 10.79
CA ALA A 147 -2.70 30.59 9.45
C ALA A 147 -4.10 30.91 8.94
N HIS A 148 -4.20 31.97 8.14
CA HIS A 148 -5.42 32.34 7.45
C HIS A 148 -5.14 32.83 6.04
N ASN A 149 -5.48 32.01 5.04
CA ASN A 149 -5.34 32.36 3.63
C ASN A 149 -6.69 32.81 3.04
N ASP A 150 -6.66 33.80 2.15
CA ASP A 150 -7.85 34.24 1.40
C ASP A 150 -7.64 34.01 -0.10
N LEU A 151 -8.68 33.53 -0.80
CA LEU A 151 -8.71 33.37 -2.25
C LEU A 151 -9.90 34.14 -2.85
N VAL A 152 -9.63 35.12 -3.69
CA VAL A 152 -10.69 35.87 -4.40
C VAL A 152 -10.59 35.56 -5.89
N LEU A 153 -11.64 34.94 -6.45
CA LEU A 153 -11.69 34.53 -7.85
C LEU A 153 -12.61 35.42 -8.66
N SER A 154 -12.10 35.90 -9.79
CA SER A 154 -12.86 36.62 -10.83
C SER A 154 -13.54 35.67 -11.82
N ARG A 155 -14.12 36.23 -12.87
CA ARG A 155 -14.86 35.49 -13.90
C ARG A 155 -13.95 34.48 -14.63
N ASP A 156 -14.45 33.28 -14.86
CA ASP A 156 -13.76 32.20 -15.58
C ASP A 156 -12.37 31.84 -14.99
N ALA A 157 -12.12 32.22 -13.72
CA ALA A 157 -10.88 31.95 -13.02
C ALA A 157 -10.85 30.50 -12.50
N ARG A 158 -9.66 29.90 -12.48
CA ARG A 158 -9.47 28.52 -11.97
C ARG A 158 -8.43 28.51 -10.87
N ALA A 159 -8.77 28.00 -9.70
CA ALA A 159 -7.83 27.87 -8.58
C ALA A 159 -7.86 26.46 -7.96
N LYS A 160 -6.68 25.94 -7.64
CA LYS A 160 -6.51 24.72 -6.85
C LYS A 160 -5.64 25.07 -5.64
N SER A 161 -6.04 24.65 -4.45
CA SER A 161 -5.30 24.85 -3.20
C SER A 161 -5.15 23.52 -2.48
N TYR A 162 -3.92 23.16 -2.13
CA TYR A 162 -3.57 21.93 -1.42
C TYR A 162 -2.83 22.29 -0.13
N SER A 163 -3.32 21.85 1.02
CA SER A 163 -2.65 22.10 2.31
C SER A 163 -2.26 20.79 2.99
N PHE A 164 -0.96 20.58 3.16
CA PHE A 164 -0.37 19.45 3.89
C PHE A 164 0.06 19.94 5.28
N LEU A 165 -0.72 19.58 6.29
CA LEU A 165 -0.52 19.99 7.68
C LEU A 165 0.05 18.81 8.46
N LEU A 166 1.38 18.69 8.43
CA LEU A 166 2.11 17.49 8.87
C LEU A 166 3.13 17.77 9.98
N GLY A 167 2.91 18.83 10.77
CA GLY A 167 3.79 19.26 11.85
C GLY A 167 3.12 20.27 12.79
N ALA A 168 3.92 20.81 13.71
CA ALA A 168 3.51 21.63 14.85
C ALA A 168 2.57 20.91 15.85
N GLY A 169 2.78 21.18 17.15
CA GLY A 169 1.98 20.60 18.23
C GLY A 169 0.52 21.03 18.18
N LEU A 170 0.28 22.27 17.77
CA LEU A 170 -1.04 22.81 17.50
C LEU A 170 -1.02 23.58 16.19
N THR A 171 -1.74 23.05 15.21
CA THR A 171 -1.93 23.68 13.90
C THR A 171 -3.38 24.10 13.74
N ARG A 172 -3.63 25.36 13.37
CA ARG A 172 -4.92 25.87 12.94
C ARG A 172 -4.77 26.64 11.62
N HIS A 173 -5.28 26.06 10.56
CA HIS A 173 -5.23 26.66 9.22
C HIS A 173 -6.63 26.95 8.68
N ASN A 174 -6.88 28.19 8.29
CA ASN A 174 -8.08 28.62 7.60
C ASN A 174 -7.75 28.91 6.12
N THR A 175 -8.63 28.48 5.22
CA THR A 175 -8.69 28.97 3.84
C THR A 175 -10.09 29.52 3.58
N SER A 176 -10.19 30.83 3.43
CA SER A 176 -11.43 31.51 3.07
C SER A 176 -11.40 31.84 1.58
N ALA A 177 -12.52 31.70 0.88
CA ALA A 177 -12.59 31.89 -0.56
C ALA A 177 -13.90 32.55 -1.00
N GLN A 178 -13.82 33.43 -2.00
CA GLN A 178 -14.95 34.09 -2.63
C GLN A 178 -14.92 33.86 -4.15
N LEU A 179 -16.02 33.35 -4.70
CA LEU A 179 -16.24 33.24 -6.12
C LEU A 179 -17.08 34.45 -6.58
N ASN A 180 -16.40 35.51 -6.97
CA ASN A 180 -16.99 36.82 -7.27
C ASN A 180 -17.27 37.03 -8.77
N GLY A 181 -16.87 36.10 -9.63
CA GLY A 181 -17.21 36.07 -11.05
C GLY A 181 -17.84 34.76 -11.48
N GLU A 182 -18.67 34.81 -12.52
CA GLU A 182 -19.33 33.61 -13.09
C GLU A 182 -18.30 32.69 -13.75
N GLY A 183 -18.60 31.38 -13.82
CA GLY A 183 -17.74 30.40 -14.47
C GLY A 183 -16.48 30.02 -13.68
N ALA A 184 -16.31 30.52 -12.46
CA ALA A 184 -15.12 30.24 -11.65
C ALA A 184 -15.10 28.77 -11.18
N THR A 185 -13.92 28.15 -11.19
CA THR A 185 -13.69 26.78 -10.71
C THR A 185 -12.70 26.77 -9.56
N LEU A 186 -13.06 26.13 -8.45
CA LEU A 186 -12.24 26.08 -7.24
C LEU A 186 -12.09 24.65 -6.70
N SER A 187 -10.85 24.25 -6.39
CA SER A 187 -10.58 23.07 -5.57
C SER A 187 -9.79 23.43 -4.32
N ILE A 188 -10.26 22.98 -3.14
CA ILE A 188 -9.54 23.15 -1.88
C ILE A 188 -9.40 21.79 -1.21
N ASN A 189 -8.17 21.34 -1.03
CA ASN A 189 -7.87 20.04 -0.45
C ASN A 189 -6.94 20.19 0.75
N SER A 190 -7.10 19.33 1.75
CA SER A 190 -6.10 19.24 2.82
C SER A 190 -5.86 17.81 3.31
N LEU A 191 -4.63 17.57 3.77
CA LEU A 191 -4.20 16.33 4.43
C LEU A 191 -3.62 16.66 5.81
N LEU A 192 -4.16 16.00 6.83
CA LEU A 192 -3.78 16.18 8.23
C LEU A 192 -3.32 14.83 8.79
N LEU A 193 -2.14 14.78 9.40
CA LEU A 193 -1.56 13.57 10.00
C LEU A 193 -1.14 13.77 11.47
N PRO A 194 -2.04 14.19 12.38
CA PRO A 194 -1.68 14.39 13.79
C PRO A 194 -1.25 13.07 14.46
N ILE A 195 -0.13 13.13 15.17
CA ILE A 195 0.47 12.02 15.93
C ILE A 195 0.68 12.42 17.40
N GLY A 196 0.79 11.44 18.31
CA GLY A 196 1.16 11.71 19.70
C GLY A 196 0.08 12.50 20.42
N ARG A 197 0.34 13.78 20.70
CA ARG A 197 -0.59 14.73 21.35
C ARG A 197 -0.90 15.94 20.45
N GLU A 198 -0.55 15.87 19.19
CA GLU A 198 -0.76 16.96 18.23
C GLU A 198 -2.24 17.22 17.99
N ILE A 199 -2.58 18.49 17.80
CA ILE A 199 -3.91 18.94 17.40
C ILE A 199 -3.78 19.63 16.05
N CYS A 200 -4.34 19.02 15.01
CA CYS A 200 -4.36 19.58 13.67
C CYS A 200 -5.79 20.00 13.29
N ASP A 201 -5.95 21.27 12.99
CA ASP A 201 -7.24 21.90 12.76
C ASP A 201 -7.26 22.61 11.40
N THR A 202 -8.07 22.10 10.48
CA THR A 202 -8.24 22.66 9.14
C THR A 202 -9.64 23.22 8.99
N ARG A 203 -9.73 24.43 8.43
CA ARG A 203 -10.99 25.12 8.22
C ARG A 203 -11.11 25.70 6.82
N THR A 204 -12.30 25.60 6.23
CA THR A 204 -12.64 26.25 4.98
C THR A 204 -13.88 27.11 5.12
N TYR A 205 -13.87 28.27 4.46
CA TYR A 205 -15.03 29.14 4.32
C TYR A 205 -15.16 29.53 2.86
N LEU A 206 -16.26 29.15 2.20
CA LEU A 206 -16.44 29.38 0.78
C LEU A 206 -17.75 30.15 0.54
N GLU A 207 -17.67 31.27 -0.16
CA GLU A 207 -18.83 32.00 -0.66
C GLU A 207 -18.94 31.88 -2.18
N HIS A 208 -20.04 31.28 -2.65
CA HIS A 208 -20.51 31.39 -4.03
C HIS A 208 -21.35 32.67 -4.15
N ASN A 209 -20.70 33.78 -4.50
CA ASN A 209 -21.36 35.08 -4.66
C ASN A 209 -21.97 35.25 -6.07
N LYS A 210 -21.46 34.51 -7.05
CA LYS A 210 -21.97 34.44 -8.43
C LYS A 210 -22.31 33.01 -8.84
N GLY A 211 -23.17 32.90 -9.86
CA GLY A 211 -23.64 31.62 -10.39
C GLY A 211 -22.64 30.95 -11.33
N TYR A 212 -23.01 29.78 -11.85
CA TYR A 212 -22.24 28.98 -12.80
C TYR A 212 -20.83 28.61 -12.32
N CYS A 213 -20.63 28.59 -11.00
CA CYS A 213 -19.34 28.26 -10.40
C CYS A 213 -19.30 26.80 -9.95
N GLU A 214 -18.14 26.18 -10.05
CA GLU A 214 -17.88 24.82 -9.55
C GLU A 214 -16.91 24.86 -8.37
N SER A 215 -17.23 24.12 -7.30
CA SER A 215 -16.30 23.89 -6.20
C SER A 215 -16.22 22.42 -5.78
N ARG A 216 -14.98 21.95 -5.54
CA ARG A 216 -14.67 20.59 -5.07
C ARG A 216 -13.72 20.65 -3.90
N GLN A 217 -14.17 20.18 -2.74
CA GLN A 217 -13.34 20.13 -1.53
C GLN A 217 -13.12 18.69 -1.08
N LEU A 218 -11.85 18.30 -0.86
CA LEU A 218 -11.47 16.99 -0.32
C LEU A 218 -10.48 17.13 0.83
N HIS A 219 -10.97 16.84 2.04
CA HIS A 219 -10.18 16.93 3.27
C HIS A 219 -9.99 15.54 3.87
N LYS A 220 -8.75 15.08 3.99
CA LYS A 220 -8.45 13.78 4.60
C LYS A 220 -7.68 13.93 5.89
N THR A 221 -8.02 13.11 6.87
CA THR A 221 -7.30 13.04 8.14
C THR A 221 -6.91 11.60 8.42
N MET A 222 -5.70 11.39 8.93
CA MET A 222 -5.31 10.13 9.56
C MET A 222 -4.74 10.45 10.93
N VAL A 223 -5.32 9.87 11.96
CA VAL A 223 -5.02 10.24 13.35
C VAL A 223 -4.47 9.04 14.08
N ARG A 224 -3.29 9.19 14.70
CA ARG A 224 -2.59 8.13 15.42
C ARG A 224 -2.37 8.50 16.89
N GLU A 225 -2.22 7.48 17.73
CA GLU A 225 -1.99 7.61 19.18
C GLU A 225 -3.09 8.41 19.88
N ARG A 226 -2.78 9.58 20.47
CA ARG A 226 -3.75 10.52 21.08
C ARG A 226 -3.88 11.82 20.28
N GLY A 227 -3.49 11.80 19.01
CA GLY A 227 -3.64 12.95 18.12
C GLY A 227 -5.12 13.32 17.98
N LYS A 228 -5.36 14.58 17.61
CA LYS A 228 -6.69 15.12 17.37
C LYS A 228 -6.74 15.85 16.04
N ALA A 229 -7.69 15.48 15.18
CA ALA A 229 -7.99 16.23 13.96
C ALA A 229 -9.31 16.98 14.11
N VAL A 230 -9.34 18.23 13.66
CA VAL A 230 -10.55 19.06 13.61
C VAL A 230 -10.75 19.51 12.17
N PHE A 231 -11.96 19.29 11.64
CA PHE A 231 -12.40 19.78 10.35
C PHE A 231 -13.62 20.68 10.51
N ASN A 232 -13.58 21.89 9.94
CA ASN A 232 -14.74 22.77 9.86
C ASN A 232 -14.84 23.41 8.48
N GLY A 233 -15.84 23.03 7.70
CA GLY A 233 -16.06 23.57 6.37
C GLY A 233 -17.42 24.24 6.26
N MET A 234 -17.47 25.43 5.66
CA MET A 234 -18.71 26.15 5.39
C MET A 234 -18.77 26.50 3.90
N ILE A 235 -19.88 26.15 3.24
CA ILE A 235 -20.21 26.65 1.91
C ILE A 235 -21.48 27.49 2.00
N LYS A 236 -21.36 28.75 1.63
CA LYS A 236 -22.45 29.72 1.54
C LYS A 236 -22.74 30.02 0.07
N VAL A 237 -23.99 29.95 -0.33
CA VAL A 237 -24.44 30.20 -1.71
C VAL A 237 -25.43 31.36 -1.70
N ALA A 238 -25.04 32.49 -2.31
CA ALA A 238 -25.85 33.70 -2.36
C ALA A 238 -27.14 33.51 -3.17
N GLN A 239 -28.15 34.35 -2.90
CA GLN A 239 -29.51 34.21 -3.45
C GLN A 239 -29.58 34.15 -4.99
N HIS A 240 -28.65 34.83 -5.69
CA HIS A 240 -28.62 34.90 -7.14
C HIS A 240 -27.51 34.04 -7.78
N ALA A 241 -26.87 33.15 -7.01
CA ALA A 241 -25.80 32.27 -7.49
C ALA A 241 -26.38 30.99 -8.14
N LEU A 242 -27.17 31.16 -9.20
CA LEU A 242 -27.81 30.06 -9.93
C LEU A 242 -26.78 29.13 -10.57
N LYS A 243 -27.14 27.86 -10.78
CA LYS A 243 -26.28 26.83 -11.39
C LYS A 243 -24.97 26.59 -10.64
N THR A 244 -24.92 26.91 -9.35
CA THR A 244 -23.79 26.55 -8.47
C THR A 244 -23.67 25.03 -8.35
N ASP A 245 -22.47 24.48 -8.51
CA ASP A 245 -22.15 23.08 -8.22
C ASP A 245 -21.05 22.99 -7.15
N GLY A 246 -21.43 22.67 -5.91
CA GLY A 246 -20.53 22.62 -4.76
C GLY A 246 -20.52 21.26 -4.09
N GLN A 247 -19.34 20.66 -3.93
CA GLN A 247 -19.17 19.39 -3.21
C GLN A 247 -18.07 19.48 -2.17
N MET A 248 -18.35 18.97 -0.97
CA MET A 248 -17.39 18.90 0.12
C MET A 248 -17.33 17.48 0.71
N THR A 249 -16.16 16.86 0.65
CA THR A 249 -15.92 15.53 1.19
C THR A 249 -14.85 15.58 2.27
N ASN A 250 -15.14 15.03 3.45
CA ASN A 250 -14.18 14.86 4.52
C ASN A 250 -14.07 13.39 4.93
N ASN A 251 -12.93 12.75 4.71
CA ASN A 251 -12.74 11.33 5.07
C ASN A 251 -11.67 11.19 6.14
N ASN A 252 -12.00 10.51 7.22
CA ASN A 252 -11.19 10.47 8.43
C ASN A 252 -10.88 9.02 8.82
N LEU A 253 -9.59 8.74 9.08
CA LEU A 253 -9.11 7.42 9.45
C LEU A 253 -8.49 7.46 10.86
N LEU A 254 -9.09 6.74 11.80
CA LEU A 254 -8.57 6.57 13.16
C LEU A 254 -7.69 5.33 13.22
N LEU A 255 -6.42 5.51 13.60
CA LEU A 255 -5.42 4.44 13.66
C LEU A 255 -5.17 3.92 15.09
N SER A 256 -5.75 4.56 16.10
CA SER A 256 -5.53 4.23 17.50
C SER A 256 -6.81 4.43 18.32
N LYS A 257 -6.95 3.71 19.42
CA LYS A 257 -8.16 3.75 20.27
C LYS A 257 -8.40 5.12 20.92
N LEU A 258 -7.35 5.92 21.08
CA LEU A 258 -7.39 7.25 21.71
C LEU A 258 -7.33 8.39 20.69
N ALA A 259 -7.38 8.07 19.40
CA ALA A 259 -7.37 9.07 18.33
C ALA A 259 -8.74 9.76 18.25
N GLU A 260 -8.74 11.07 18.07
CA GLU A 260 -9.97 11.88 18.00
C GLU A 260 -10.11 12.60 16.66
N VAL A 261 -11.35 12.67 16.16
CA VAL A 261 -11.73 13.45 14.97
C VAL A 261 -13.03 14.19 15.27
N ASP A 262 -13.00 15.51 15.15
CA ASP A 262 -14.19 16.36 15.18
C ASP A 262 -14.43 16.96 13.79
N THR A 263 -15.58 16.69 13.18
CA THR A 263 -15.90 17.16 11.82
C THR A 263 -17.22 17.91 11.78
N LYS A 264 -17.21 19.14 11.24
CA LYS A 264 -18.38 20.02 11.14
C LYS A 264 -18.49 20.65 9.74
N PRO A 265 -18.95 19.90 8.73
CA PRO A 265 -19.36 20.48 7.45
C PRO A 265 -20.70 21.20 7.58
N GLN A 266 -20.83 22.37 6.95
CA GLN A 266 -21.99 23.26 7.04
C GLN A 266 -22.33 23.83 5.66
N LEU A 267 -23.63 24.00 5.39
CA LEU A 267 -24.15 24.65 4.18
C LEU A 267 -25.13 25.76 4.55
N GLU A 268 -24.99 26.91 3.90
CA GLU A 268 -25.96 28.02 3.91
C GLU A 268 -26.38 28.31 2.46
N ILE A 269 -27.54 27.82 2.04
CA ILE A 269 -27.99 27.90 0.65
C ILE A 269 -29.17 28.86 0.54
N TYR A 270 -28.99 29.95 -0.20
CA TYR A 270 -30.03 30.96 -0.44
C TYR A 270 -30.58 30.94 -1.88
N ALA A 271 -30.03 30.12 -2.77
CA ALA A 271 -30.49 29.92 -4.15
C ALA A 271 -31.10 28.53 -4.32
N ASP A 272 -32.14 28.42 -5.14
CA ASP A 272 -32.92 27.21 -5.39
C ASP A 272 -32.32 26.32 -6.49
N ASP A 273 -31.86 26.91 -7.60
CA ASP A 273 -31.30 26.19 -8.75
C ASP A 273 -29.80 25.88 -8.57
N VAL A 274 -29.48 24.99 -7.62
CA VAL A 274 -28.10 24.63 -7.27
C VAL A 274 -27.92 23.13 -7.02
N LYS A 275 -26.68 22.64 -7.15
CA LYS A 275 -26.26 21.29 -6.78
C LYS A 275 -25.20 21.38 -5.70
N CYS A 276 -25.63 21.38 -4.44
CA CYS A 276 -24.71 21.44 -3.30
C CYS A 276 -24.83 20.18 -2.45
N SER A 277 -23.70 19.55 -2.11
CA SER A 277 -23.66 18.41 -1.21
C SER A 277 -22.41 18.42 -0.33
N HIS A 278 -22.53 17.79 0.83
CA HIS A 278 -21.39 17.48 1.67
C HIS A 278 -21.49 16.08 2.25
N GLY A 279 -20.35 15.46 2.52
CA GLY A 279 -20.25 14.15 3.14
C GLY A 279 -19.04 14.08 4.05
N ALA A 280 -19.21 13.46 5.22
CA ALA A 280 -18.13 13.16 6.14
C ALA A 280 -18.14 11.67 6.49
N THR A 281 -16.98 11.02 6.48
CA THR A 281 -16.81 9.62 6.87
C THR A 281 -15.75 9.50 7.95
N ILE A 282 -15.98 8.63 8.94
CA ILE A 282 -15.01 8.29 9.98
C ILE A 282 -14.93 6.77 10.03
N GLY A 283 -13.72 6.23 9.89
CA GLY A 283 -13.48 4.80 9.90
C GLY A 283 -12.17 4.45 10.58
N ARG A 284 -11.95 3.16 10.77
CA ARG A 284 -10.67 2.57 11.19
C ARG A 284 -10.10 1.74 10.04
N ILE A 285 -8.84 1.33 10.15
CA ILE A 285 -8.31 0.29 9.28
C ILE A 285 -9.17 -0.97 9.45
N ASP A 286 -9.58 -1.53 8.32
CA ASP A 286 -10.32 -2.79 8.30
C ASP A 286 -9.39 -3.94 8.72
N ALA A 287 -9.77 -4.63 9.79
CA ALA A 287 -8.99 -5.73 10.34
C ALA A 287 -8.93 -6.90 9.36
N GLU A 288 -9.94 -7.11 8.52
CA GLU A 288 -9.93 -8.16 7.50
C GLU A 288 -8.94 -7.84 6.38
N GLN A 289 -8.84 -6.58 5.97
CA GLN A 289 -7.83 -6.14 4.99
C GLN A 289 -6.41 -6.28 5.54
N LEU A 290 -6.22 -5.90 6.80
CA LEU A 290 -4.92 -6.04 7.46
C LEU A 290 -4.54 -7.52 7.60
N PHE A 291 -5.46 -8.36 8.08
CA PHE A 291 -5.27 -9.81 8.18
C PHE A 291 -4.99 -10.44 6.82
N TYR A 292 -5.71 -10.05 5.77
CA TYR A 292 -5.49 -10.55 4.42
C TYR A 292 -4.04 -10.27 3.98
N LEU A 293 -3.56 -9.04 4.10
CA LEU A 293 -2.16 -8.70 3.78
C LEU A 293 -1.16 -9.48 4.63
N GLN A 294 -1.40 -9.57 5.94
CA GLN A 294 -0.53 -10.30 6.87
C GLN A 294 -0.46 -11.79 6.58
N SER A 295 -1.59 -12.41 6.23
CA SER A 295 -1.65 -13.81 5.84
C SER A 295 -0.84 -14.13 4.57
N ARG A 296 -0.43 -13.10 3.81
CA ARG A 296 0.42 -13.23 2.62
C ARG A 296 1.88 -12.86 2.87
N GLY A 297 2.28 -12.83 4.15
CA GLY A 297 3.66 -12.61 4.58
C GLY A 297 4.07 -11.14 4.69
N ILE A 298 3.14 -10.20 4.50
CA ILE A 298 3.41 -8.76 4.67
C ILE A 298 3.32 -8.45 6.16
N ASN A 299 4.38 -7.95 6.78
CA ASN A 299 4.32 -7.62 8.20
C ASN A 299 3.28 -6.51 8.47
N GLN A 300 2.85 -6.39 9.73
CA GLN A 300 1.77 -5.48 10.10
C GLN A 300 2.06 -4.01 9.75
N ALA A 301 3.29 -3.56 9.93
CA ALA A 301 3.68 -2.17 9.67
C ALA A 301 3.57 -1.85 8.17
N ASP A 302 4.10 -2.74 7.33
CA ASP A 302 4.04 -2.59 5.87
C ASP A 302 2.60 -2.71 5.35
N ALA A 303 1.81 -3.62 5.91
CA ALA A 303 0.40 -3.76 5.57
C ALA A 303 -0.40 -2.50 5.91
N GLN A 304 -0.14 -1.89 7.08
CA GLN A 304 -0.72 -0.59 7.43
C GLN A 304 -0.27 0.51 6.47
N GLN A 305 1.02 0.55 6.09
CA GLN A 305 1.53 1.51 5.10
C GLN A 305 0.88 1.34 3.72
N MET A 306 0.65 0.10 3.28
CA MET A 306 -0.06 -0.17 2.03
C MET A 306 -1.50 0.32 2.10
N ILE A 307 -2.19 0.14 3.23
CA ILE A 307 -3.54 0.66 3.45
C ILE A 307 -3.53 2.20 3.52
N PHE A 308 -2.45 2.83 4.01
CA PHE A 308 -2.26 4.28 3.97
C PHE A 308 -2.25 4.87 2.56
N CYS A 309 -2.13 4.04 1.50
CA CYS A 309 -2.45 4.45 0.12
C CYS A 309 -3.88 5.00 -0.04
N PHE A 310 -4.74 4.91 0.99
CA PHE A 310 -5.91 5.76 1.17
C PHE A 310 -5.65 7.25 0.84
N CYS A 311 -4.44 7.77 1.07
CA CYS A 311 -4.06 9.16 0.74
C CYS A 311 -3.87 9.44 -0.76
N ARG A 312 -3.66 8.40 -1.59
CA ARG A 312 -3.19 8.50 -2.97
C ARG A 312 -4.10 9.30 -3.92
N ARG A 313 -5.39 9.47 -3.58
CA ARG A 313 -6.34 10.30 -4.36
C ARG A 313 -6.08 11.81 -4.25
N ILE A 314 -5.47 12.31 -3.17
CA ILE A 314 -5.06 13.73 -3.06
C ILE A 314 -3.81 13.99 -3.92
N ASP A 315 -2.92 13.00 -3.98
CA ASP A 315 -1.58 13.10 -4.57
C ASP A 315 -1.54 12.97 -6.12
N ARG A 316 -2.46 12.20 -6.74
CA ARG A 316 -2.47 11.99 -8.21
C ARG A 316 -2.49 13.28 -9.05
N SER A 317 -2.95 14.41 -8.50
CA SER A 317 -2.99 15.70 -9.21
C SER A 317 -1.65 16.46 -9.27
N HIS A 318 -0.66 16.09 -8.44
CA HIS A 318 0.68 16.72 -8.40
C HIS A 318 1.83 15.75 -8.78
N SER A 319 1.54 14.46 -8.95
CA SER A 319 2.55 13.39 -9.11
C SER A 319 3.47 13.44 -10.35
N SER A 320 3.34 14.44 -11.24
CA SER A 320 4.15 14.50 -12.47
C SER A 320 5.39 15.40 -12.42
N ARG A 321 5.63 16.23 -11.38
CA ARG A 321 6.69 17.28 -11.47
C ARG A 321 7.53 17.62 -10.22
N ILE A 322 7.32 16.99 -9.06
CA ILE A 322 8.16 17.26 -7.88
C ILE A 322 9.40 16.34 -7.89
N HIS A 323 10.45 16.74 -8.59
CA HIS A 323 11.78 16.13 -8.51
C HIS A 323 12.77 17.10 -7.82
N PRO A 324 13.36 16.74 -6.66
CA PRO A 324 14.49 17.48 -6.11
C PRO A 324 15.80 16.95 -6.72
N GLN A 325 16.36 17.68 -7.69
CA GLN A 325 17.78 17.59 -8.04
C GLN A 325 18.52 18.74 -7.35
N SER A 326 19.09 18.49 -6.16
CA SER A 326 20.20 19.26 -5.59
C SER A 326 20.69 18.58 -4.32
N GLY A 327 21.97 18.19 -4.30
CA GLY A 327 22.66 17.51 -3.21
C GLY A 327 22.92 18.40 -1.99
N VAL A 328 21.88 18.70 -1.22
CA VAL A 328 21.99 19.12 0.18
C VAL A 328 21.14 18.14 0.98
N GLY A 329 21.80 17.31 1.79
CA GLY A 329 21.14 16.32 2.63
C GLY A 329 20.24 16.98 3.67
N ALA A 330 18.95 17.03 3.39
CA ALA A 330 17.90 17.22 4.38
C ALA A 330 16.92 16.06 4.22
N HIS A 331 17.18 14.97 4.95
CA HIS A 331 16.19 13.94 5.21
C HIS A 331 15.05 14.57 6.04
N CYS A 332 14.06 15.16 5.38
CA CYS A 332 12.83 15.55 6.05
C CYS A 332 11.91 14.33 6.13
N THR A 333 12.29 13.36 6.97
CA THR A 333 11.34 12.38 7.48
C THR A 333 10.25 13.12 8.23
N ALA A 334 8.97 12.82 8.00
CA ALA A 334 7.95 13.08 9.01
C ALA A 334 8.31 12.20 10.21
N VAL A 335 9.18 12.72 11.09
CA VAL A 335 9.75 12.01 12.24
C VAL A 335 8.58 11.61 13.13
N GLY A 336 8.24 10.32 13.11
CA GLY A 336 7.12 9.75 13.85
C GLY A 336 6.21 8.84 13.02
N TRP A 337 5.98 9.12 11.74
CA TRP A 337 5.08 8.32 10.91
C TRP A 337 5.72 7.11 10.23
N GLY A 338 7.06 7.03 10.18
CA GLY A 338 7.78 5.99 9.41
C GLY A 338 7.51 6.05 7.90
N VAL A 339 6.77 7.07 7.44
CA VAL A 339 6.47 7.33 6.05
C VAL A 339 7.66 8.10 5.48
N ALA A 340 8.58 7.38 4.85
CA ALA A 340 9.36 7.99 3.78
C ALA A 340 8.38 8.24 2.63
N MET A 341 8.02 9.50 2.37
CA MET A 341 7.48 9.87 1.06
C MET A 341 8.62 9.74 0.05
N SER A 342 8.92 8.51 -0.34
CA SER A 342 9.95 8.18 -1.31
C SER A 342 9.45 8.51 -2.70
N PHE A 343 9.88 9.66 -3.22
CA PHE A 343 9.94 9.87 -4.66
C PHE A 343 11.16 9.10 -5.18
N SER A 344 10.92 7.94 -5.80
CA SER A 344 11.98 7.07 -6.31
C SER A 344 12.65 7.68 -7.55
N ILE A 345 13.98 7.77 -7.51
CA ILE A 345 14.84 7.62 -8.69
C ILE A 345 15.85 6.52 -8.34
N GLY A 346 16.09 5.63 -9.30
CA GLY A 346 16.74 4.34 -9.12
C GLY A 346 18.22 4.32 -8.71
N GLN A 347 18.49 3.23 -7.97
CA GLN A 347 19.56 2.22 -8.05
C GLN A 347 21.06 2.59 -7.92
N ALA A 348 21.71 1.93 -6.93
CA ALA A 348 22.69 0.82 -7.07
C ALA A 348 23.15 0.39 -5.64
N SER A 349 23.56 -0.83 -5.25
CA SER A 349 23.80 -2.12 -5.90
C SER A 349 23.89 -3.25 -4.84
N ILE A 350 23.15 -4.34 -5.04
CA ILE A 350 23.58 -5.72 -4.72
C ILE A 350 23.10 -6.51 -5.95
N GLY A 351 24.02 -6.98 -6.80
CA GLY A 351 23.75 -7.73 -8.05
C GLY A 351 22.30 -7.62 -8.58
N GLN A 352 21.93 -6.44 -9.08
CA GLN A 352 20.52 -6.01 -9.08
C GLN A 352 19.72 -6.70 -10.19
N ILE A 353 18.91 -7.68 -9.82
CA ILE A 353 17.82 -8.16 -10.67
C ILE A 353 16.80 -7.01 -10.78
N SER A 354 16.49 -6.55 -12.00
CA SER A 354 15.47 -5.51 -12.21
C SER A 354 14.08 -6.08 -11.92
N ILE A 355 13.35 -5.43 -11.02
CA ILE A 355 11.98 -5.82 -10.64
C ILE A 355 11.05 -5.67 -11.85
N GLU A 356 11.28 -4.67 -12.68
CA GLU A 356 10.53 -4.44 -13.92
C GLU A 356 10.73 -5.58 -14.92
N GLN A 357 11.97 -6.09 -15.04
CA GLN A 357 12.27 -7.27 -15.87
C GLN A 357 11.56 -8.52 -15.34
N ILE A 358 11.65 -8.82 -14.04
CA ILE A 358 10.92 -9.95 -13.44
C ILE A 358 9.42 -9.79 -13.67
N ARG A 359 8.85 -8.58 -13.48
CA ARG A 359 7.43 -8.33 -13.66
C ARG A 359 7.00 -8.52 -15.11
N ALA A 360 7.85 -8.15 -16.07
CA ALA A 360 7.60 -8.34 -17.49
C ALA A 360 7.53 -9.83 -17.88
N ASP A 361 8.22 -10.71 -17.14
CA ASP A 361 8.11 -12.16 -17.36
C ASP A 361 6.70 -12.70 -17.07
N PHE A 362 5.85 -11.98 -16.33
CA PHE A 362 4.48 -12.39 -16.01
C PHE A 362 3.44 -11.52 -16.73
N PRO A 363 2.99 -11.90 -17.94
CA PRO A 363 2.10 -11.07 -18.77
C PRO A 363 0.84 -10.59 -18.06
N LEU A 364 0.26 -11.41 -17.15
CA LEU A 364 -0.95 -11.04 -16.42
C LEU A 364 -0.77 -9.77 -15.60
N LEU A 365 0.43 -9.51 -15.07
CA LEU A 365 0.71 -8.34 -14.22
C LEU A 365 0.72 -7.01 -14.99
N SER A 366 0.69 -7.04 -16.33
CA SER A 366 0.52 -5.85 -17.15
C SER A 366 -0.95 -5.40 -17.27
N ARG A 367 -1.91 -6.24 -16.84
CA ARG A 367 -3.34 -5.94 -16.91
C ARG A 367 -3.75 -4.90 -15.87
N GLU A 368 -4.73 -4.08 -16.25
CA GLU A 368 -5.47 -3.24 -15.32
C GLU A 368 -6.77 -3.91 -14.86
N VAL A 369 -7.07 -3.82 -13.57
CA VAL A 369 -8.33 -4.24 -12.96
C VAL A 369 -8.89 -3.04 -12.20
N ASN A 370 -10.14 -2.66 -12.46
CA ASN A 370 -10.77 -1.46 -11.89
C ASN A 370 -9.97 -0.16 -12.14
N ALA A 371 -9.39 -0.02 -13.34
CA ALA A 371 -8.53 1.11 -13.74
C ALA A 371 -7.30 1.30 -12.83
N GLN A 372 -6.80 0.22 -12.24
CA GLN A 372 -5.57 0.19 -11.46
C GLN A 372 -4.66 -0.96 -11.94
N PRO A 373 -3.32 -0.79 -11.92
CA PRO A 373 -2.39 -1.88 -12.20
C PRO A 373 -2.61 -3.06 -11.27
N LEU A 374 -2.62 -4.29 -11.82
CA LEU A 374 -2.84 -5.49 -11.03
C LEU A 374 -1.69 -5.76 -10.04
N ALA A 375 -2.03 -5.96 -8.78
CA ALA A 375 -1.18 -6.60 -7.78
C ALA A 375 -1.84 -7.93 -7.38
N TYR A 376 -1.14 -9.05 -7.61
CA TYR A 376 -1.66 -10.39 -7.34
C TYR A 376 -1.00 -10.95 -6.07
N LEU A 377 -1.72 -10.96 -4.95
CA LEU A 377 -1.22 -11.38 -3.64
C LEU A 377 -1.59 -12.83 -3.28
N ASP A 378 -2.13 -13.60 -4.23
CA ASP A 378 -2.63 -14.96 -4.00
C ASP A 378 -1.73 -16.04 -4.63
N SER A 379 -0.46 -15.71 -4.89
CA SER A 379 0.52 -16.62 -5.49
C SER A 379 0.79 -17.88 -4.66
N ALA A 380 0.58 -17.84 -3.35
CA ALA A 380 0.68 -19.01 -2.46
C ALA A 380 -0.44 -20.04 -2.68
N ALA A 381 -1.58 -19.63 -3.26
CA ALA A 381 -2.63 -20.53 -3.68
C ALA A 381 -2.32 -21.08 -5.09
N SER A 382 -2.06 -20.20 -6.05
CA SER A 382 -1.65 -20.57 -7.41
C SER A 382 -0.82 -19.47 -8.04
N ALA A 383 0.40 -19.82 -8.45
CA ALA A 383 1.32 -18.86 -9.02
C ALA A 383 0.98 -18.55 -10.48
N GLN A 384 1.13 -17.27 -10.87
CA GLN A 384 1.01 -16.84 -12.26
C GLN A 384 2.10 -17.46 -13.13
N LYS A 385 1.84 -17.64 -14.42
CA LYS A 385 2.78 -18.31 -15.32
C LYS A 385 3.70 -17.29 -15.98
N PRO A 386 5.02 -17.49 -15.90
CA PRO A 386 5.95 -16.69 -16.67
C PRO A 386 5.82 -17.03 -18.16
N GLN A 387 6.16 -16.09 -19.03
CA GLN A 387 6.03 -16.22 -20.48
C GLN A 387 6.74 -17.48 -21.01
N ILE A 388 7.89 -17.85 -20.45
CA ILE A 388 8.64 -19.06 -20.83
C ILE A 388 7.84 -20.36 -20.64
N VAL A 389 7.00 -20.45 -19.60
CA VAL A 389 6.15 -21.63 -19.36
C VAL A 389 5.01 -21.67 -20.37
N ILE A 390 4.38 -20.51 -20.61
CA ILE A 390 3.30 -20.36 -21.60
C ILE A 390 3.80 -20.76 -22.99
N ASP A 391 4.96 -20.24 -23.39
CA ASP A 391 5.56 -20.53 -24.69
C ASP A 391 5.93 -22.01 -24.83
N ARG A 392 6.43 -22.62 -23.76
CA ARG A 392 6.79 -24.05 -23.75
C ARG A 392 5.59 -24.96 -23.95
N GLU A 393 4.46 -24.67 -23.29
CA GLU A 393 3.20 -25.39 -23.47
C GLU A 393 2.69 -25.23 -24.89
N LEU A 394 2.61 -23.98 -25.39
CA LEU A 394 2.17 -23.69 -26.75
C LEU A 394 3.04 -24.40 -27.80
N ASN A 395 4.36 -24.40 -27.61
CA ASN A 395 5.28 -25.04 -28.55
C ASN A 395 5.14 -26.56 -28.55
N PHE A 396 4.91 -27.19 -27.39
CA PHE A 396 4.65 -28.63 -27.33
C PHE A 396 3.42 -29.01 -28.17
N TYR A 397 2.32 -28.26 -28.04
CA TYR A 397 1.10 -28.50 -28.81
C TYR A 397 1.27 -28.25 -30.31
N ARG A 398 2.13 -27.31 -30.70
CA ARG A 398 2.38 -26.99 -32.12
C ARG A 398 3.27 -28.02 -32.80
N GLU A 399 4.37 -28.40 -32.16
CA GLU A 399 5.48 -29.10 -32.83
C GLU A 399 5.78 -30.49 -32.24
N GLY A 400 5.40 -30.75 -30.98
CA GLY A 400 5.89 -31.91 -30.21
C GLY A 400 4.84 -32.91 -29.74
N TYR A 401 3.55 -32.68 -30.01
CA TYR A 401 2.48 -33.50 -29.46
C TYR A 401 2.47 -34.91 -30.05
N ALA A 402 2.83 -35.89 -29.24
CA ALA A 402 2.78 -37.31 -29.57
C ALA A 402 2.48 -38.16 -28.32
N ALA A 403 1.99 -39.38 -28.55
CA ALA A 403 1.75 -40.33 -27.47
C ALA A 403 3.08 -40.81 -26.89
N VAL A 404 3.36 -40.44 -25.64
CA VAL A 404 4.55 -40.85 -24.89
C VAL A 404 4.54 -42.37 -24.67
N HIS A 405 5.69 -43.03 -24.85
CA HIS A 405 5.91 -44.48 -24.64
C HIS A 405 5.07 -45.43 -25.52
N ARG A 406 4.35 -44.92 -26.54
CA ARG A 406 3.47 -45.75 -27.39
C ARG A 406 3.94 -45.94 -28.83
N GLY A 407 4.77 -45.04 -29.35
CA GLY A 407 5.21 -45.04 -30.74
C GLY A 407 6.71 -45.28 -30.87
N ILE A 408 7.10 -45.92 -31.97
CA ILE A 408 8.52 -46.08 -32.38
C ILE A 408 8.96 -44.88 -33.26
N HIS A 409 8.01 -44.03 -33.65
CA HIS A 409 8.27 -42.86 -34.48
C HIS A 409 8.95 -41.73 -33.70
N THR A 410 9.69 -40.89 -34.43
CA THR A 410 10.55 -39.82 -33.89
C THR A 410 9.84 -38.95 -32.84
N LEU A 411 8.65 -38.42 -33.16
CA LEU A 411 7.92 -37.54 -32.23
C LEU A 411 7.56 -38.23 -30.90
N SER A 412 7.24 -39.53 -30.90
CA SER A 412 6.93 -40.27 -29.68
C SER A 412 8.20 -40.50 -28.85
N ALA A 413 9.31 -40.84 -29.50
CA ALA A 413 10.60 -41.01 -28.84
C ALA A 413 11.12 -39.68 -28.24
N GLU A 414 10.98 -38.57 -28.96
CA GLU A 414 11.35 -37.23 -28.49
C GLU A 414 10.49 -36.79 -27.30
N ALA A 415 9.16 -36.99 -27.35
CA ALA A 415 8.26 -36.68 -26.24
C ALA A 415 8.58 -37.53 -24.99
N THR A 416 8.89 -38.82 -25.18
CA THR A 416 9.39 -39.69 -24.10
C THR A 416 10.70 -39.18 -23.50
N ALA A 417 11.69 -38.85 -24.33
CA ALA A 417 12.97 -38.34 -23.85
C ALA A 417 12.79 -37.03 -23.05
N GLN A 418 11.91 -36.12 -23.50
CA GLN A 418 11.61 -34.88 -22.78
C GLN A 418 10.93 -35.14 -21.42
N MET A 419 9.99 -36.07 -21.35
CA MET A 419 9.32 -36.43 -20.09
C MET A 419 10.30 -37.05 -19.09
N GLU A 420 11.15 -37.99 -19.52
CA GLU A 420 12.16 -38.61 -18.65
C GLU A 420 13.28 -37.64 -18.22
N ALA A 421 13.60 -36.66 -19.06
CA ALA A 421 14.47 -35.55 -18.67
C ALA A 421 13.86 -34.73 -17.52
N VAL A 422 12.55 -34.43 -17.57
CA VAL A 422 11.85 -33.76 -16.45
C VAL A 422 11.88 -34.62 -15.20
N ARG A 423 11.69 -35.95 -15.32
CA ARG A 423 11.79 -36.87 -14.17
C ARG A 423 13.15 -36.77 -13.49
N SER A 424 14.22 -36.77 -14.29
CA SER A 424 15.61 -36.63 -13.80
C SER A 424 15.87 -35.25 -13.17
N GLN A 425 15.29 -34.18 -13.72
CA GLN A 425 15.39 -32.84 -13.14
C GLN A 425 14.69 -32.73 -11.79
N VAL A 426 13.49 -33.30 -11.67
CA VAL A 426 12.75 -33.33 -10.40
C VAL A 426 13.51 -34.16 -9.37
N ALA A 427 14.05 -35.31 -9.76
CA ALA A 427 14.88 -36.16 -8.91
C ALA A 427 16.08 -35.38 -8.34
N GLY A 428 16.79 -34.62 -9.19
CA GLY A 428 17.87 -33.74 -8.74
C GLY A 428 17.40 -32.57 -7.88
N PHE A 429 16.22 -32.00 -8.19
CA PHE A 429 15.66 -30.84 -7.49
C PHE A 429 15.30 -31.13 -6.03
N ILE A 430 14.83 -32.34 -5.72
CA ILE A 430 14.50 -32.76 -4.35
C ILE A 430 15.50 -33.77 -3.76
N ASN A 431 16.60 -34.03 -4.46
CA ASN A 431 17.65 -34.99 -4.12
C ASN A 431 17.12 -36.42 -3.83
N THR A 432 16.57 -37.11 -4.83
CA THR A 432 16.19 -38.53 -4.69
C THR A 432 17.35 -39.48 -4.97
N ALA A 433 17.25 -40.74 -4.53
CA ALA A 433 18.28 -41.75 -4.80
C ALA A 433 18.19 -42.26 -6.25
N SER A 434 16.98 -42.31 -6.81
CA SER A 434 16.74 -42.68 -8.21
C SER A 434 15.66 -41.79 -8.84
N ALA A 435 15.75 -41.57 -10.15
CA ALA A 435 14.68 -40.90 -10.90
C ALA A 435 13.40 -41.75 -10.95
N GLU A 436 13.50 -43.08 -10.83
CA GLU A 436 12.35 -44.00 -10.82
C GLU A 436 11.46 -43.82 -9.57
N GLU A 437 11.93 -43.11 -8.55
CA GLU A 437 11.17 -42.78 -7.33
C GLU A 437 10.19 -41.62 -7.52
N ILE A 438 10.24 -40.97 -8.68
CA ILE A 438 9.34 -39.88 -9.05
C ILE A 438 8.15 -40.44 -9.81
N VAL A 439 6.94 -40.15 -9.36
CA VAL A 439 5.67 -40.45 -10.03
C VAL A 439 4.99 -39.15 -10.43
N PHE A 440 4.64 -39.02 -11.70
CA PHE A 440 3.86 -37.88 -12.19
C PHE A 440 2.39 -38.08 -11.88
N VAL A 441 1.78 -37.04 -11.32
CA VAL A 441 0.35 -36.97 -11.00
C VAL A 441 -0.20 -35.62 -11.48
N LYS A 442 -1.49 -35.39 -11.30
CA LYS A 442 -2.22 -34.14 -11.63
C LYS A 442 -2.03 -33.05 -10.57
N GLY A 443 -1.58 -33.41 -9.37
CA GLY A 443 -1.35 -32.50 -8.25
C GLY A 443 -1.16 -33.22 -6.91
N THR A 444 -0.86 -32.45 -5.86
CA THR A 444 -0.68 -32.96 -4.48
C THR A 444 -1.89 -33.77 -4.01
N THR A 445 -3.11 -33.30 -4.30
CA THR A 445 -4.35 -34.01 -3.96
C THR A 445 -4.42 -35.40 -4.59
N GLU A 446 -4.02 -35.55 -5.86
CA GLU A 446 -4.02 -36.85 -6.52
C GLU A 446 -2.91 -37.75 -5.96
N ALA A 447 -1.72 -37.21 -5.69
CA ALA A 447 -0.64 -37.97 -5.06
C ALA A 447 -1.06 -38.58 -3.71
N ILE A 448 -1.69 -37.79 -2.83
CA ILE A 448 -2.15 -38.28 -1.52
C ILE A 448 -3.25 -39.33 -1.70
N ASN A 449 -4.17 -39.13 -2.65
CA ASN A 449 -5.19 -40.14 -2.96
C ASN A 449 -4.57 -41.43 -3.51
N LEU A 450 -3.53 -41.33 -4.35
CA LEU A 450 -2.80 -42.48 -4.87
C LEU A 450 -2.14 -43.26 -3.72
N VAL A 451 -1.50 -42.58 -2.77
CA VAL A 451 -0.92 -43.23 -1.59
C VAL A 451 -2.00 -43.86 -0.72
N ALA A 452 -3.09 -43.14 -0.39
CA ALA A 452 -4.16 -43.69 0.46
C ALA A 452 -4.85 -44.91 -0.19
N ASN A 453 -5.15 -44.84 -1.50
CA ASN A 453 -5.91 -45.89 -2.18
C ASN A 453 -5.05 -47.05 -2.71
N SER A 454 -3.75 -46.86 -2.92
CA SER A 454 -2.86 -47.95 -3.32
C SER A 454 -2.10 -48.48 -2.11
N TYR A 455 -1.17 -47.70 -1.56
CA TYR A 455 -0.36 -48.11 -0.41
C TYR A 455 -1.24 -48.37 0.83
N GLY A 456 -2.08 -47.40 1.21
CA GLY A 456 -2.91 -47.48 2.41
C GLY A 456 -3.86 -48.68 2.39
N ARG A 457 -4.56 -48.93 1.26
CA ARG A 457 -5.44 -50.10 1.12
C ARG A 457 -4.69 -51.44 1.15
N HIS A 458 -3.44 -51.48 0.71
CA HIS A 458 -2.64 -52.71 0.72
C HIS A 458 -1.99 -52.97 2.08
N ALA A 459 -1.47 -51.92 2.73
CA ALA A 459 -0.65 -52.04 3.92
C ALA A 459 -1.42 -51.96 5.25
N LEU A 460 -2.60 -51.33 5.25
CA LEU A 460 -3.41 -51.13 6.47
C LEU A 460 -4.57 -52.11 6.57
N LYS A 461 -4.98 -52.43 7.78
CA LYS A 461 -6.13 -53.30 8.09
C LYS A 461 -6.96 -52.75 9.24
N ALA A 462 -8.16 -53.30 9.43
CA ALA A 462 -9.04 -52.95 10.54
C ALA A 462 -8.29 -52.98 11.89
N GLY A 463 -8.42 -51.90 12.67
CA GLY A 463 -7.75 -51.72 13.96
C GLY A 463 -6.36 -51.11 13.90
N ASP A 464 -5.77 -50.90 12.72
CA ASP A 464 -4.59 -50.04 12.58
C ASP A 464 -4.99 -48.56 12.74
N SER A 465 -4.02 -47.70 13.04
CA SER A 465 -4.22 -46.25 13.15
C SER A 465 -3.25 -45.46 12.28
N ILE A 466 -3.71 -44.29 11.83
CA ILE A 466 -2.87 -43.27 11.20
C ILE A 466 -2.93 -41.97 12.00
N ILE A 467 -1.88 -41.18 11.90
CA ILE A 467 -1.78 -39.87 12.53
C ILE A 467 -1.82 -38.79 11.44
N ILE A 468 -2.68 -37.80 11.62
CA ILE A 468 -2.70 -36.55 10.84
C ILE A 468 -2.61 -35.36 11.79
N THR A 469 -2.36 -34.17 11.29
CA THR A 469 -2.38 -32.95 12.11
C THR A 469 -3.67 -32.16 11.95
N GLU A 470 -3.98 -31.29 12.91
CA GLU A 470 -5.12 -30.37 12.80
C GLU A 470 -4.90 -29.26 11.74
N MET A 471 -3.66 -29.03 11.29
CA MET A 471 -3.32 -28.04 10.27
C MET A 471 -3.32 -28.57 8.82
N GLU A 472 -3.75 -29.81 8.60
CA GLU A 472 -3.75 -30.41 7.27
C GLU A 472 -4.74 -29.73 6.31
N HIS A 473 -4.33 -29.59 5.05
CA HIS A 473 -5.26 -29.24 3.98
C HIS A 473 -6.29 -30.36 3.80
N HIS A 474 -7.52 -30.06 3.37
CA HIS A 474 -8.57 -31.08 3.20
C HIS A 474 -8.16 -32.23 2.27
N ALA A 475 -7.30 -31.96 1.30
CA ALA A 475 -6.69 -32.97 0.42
C ALA A 475 -5.87 -34.03 1.18
N ASN A 476 -5.34 -33.70 2.37
CA ASN A 476 -4.61 -34.60 3.26
C ASN A 476 -5.44 -35.05 4.48
N ILE A 477 -6.78 -34.88 4.45
CA ILE A 477 -7.69 -35.35 5.50
C ILE A 477 -8.70 -36.34 4.91
N VAL A 478 -9.39 -35.92 3.83
CA VAL A 478 -10.53 -36.65 3.27
C VAL A 478 -10.16 -38.06 2.75
N PRO A 479 -9.05 -38.26 2.02
CA PRO A 479 -8.70 -39.60 1.52
C PRO A 479 -8.53 -40.63 2.64
N TRP A 480 -7.97 -40.19 3.76
CA TRP A 480 -7.80 -41.03 4.94
C TRP A 480 -9.11 -41.32 5.64
N GLN A 481 -10.01 -40.34 5.75
CA GLN A 481 -11.37 -40.56 6.30
C GLN A 481 -12.17 -41.56 5.48
N MET A 482 -12.05 -41.51 4.14
CA MET A 482 -12.66 -42.49 3.26
C MET A 482 -12.10 -43.89 3.51
N LEU A 483 -10.77 -44.02 3.60
CA LEU A 483 -10.12 -45.29 3.91
C LEU A 483 -10.52 -45.84 5.29
N ALA A 484 -10.56 -44.98 6.31
CA ALA A 484 -11.03 -45.30 7.66
C ALA A 484 -12.44 -45.90 7.66
N LYS A 485 -13.35 -45.30 6.89
CA LYS A 485 -14.71 -45.80 6.73
C LYS A 485 -14.77 -47.16 6.01
N ASP A 486 -13.91 -47.38 5.02
CA ASP A 486 -13.95 -48.57 4.17
C ASP A 486 -13.34 -49.81 4.84
N ILE A 487 -12.23 -49.66 5.56
CA ILE A 487 -11.49 -50.80 6.14
C ILE A 487 -11.39 -50.77 7.67
N GLY A 488 -11.92 -49.75 8.34
CA GLY A 488 -11.98 -49.69 9.81
C GLY A 488 -10.67 -49.33 10.49
N ILE A 489 -9.86 -48.44 9.89
CA ILE A 489 -8.70 -47.83 10.56
C ILE A 489 -9.10 -46.62 11.41
N GLU A 490 -8.32 -46.31 12.44
CA GLU A 490 -8.49 -45.14 13.28
C GLU A 490 -7.69 -43.94 12.73
N ILE A 491 -8.25 -42.74 12.81
CA ILE A 491 -7.52 -41.49 12.52
C ILE A 491 -7.30 -40.74 13.83
N ARG A 492 -6.04 -40.54 14.18
CA ARG A 492 -5.60 -39.78 15.35
C ARG A 492 -5.12 -38.40 14.91
N VAL A 493 -5.60 -37.35 15.57
CA VAL A 493 -5.31 -35.96 15.18
C VAL A 493 -4.33 -35.35 16.16
N TRP A 494 -3.21 -34.83 15.66
CA TRP A 494 -2.22 -34.07 16.42
C TRP A 494 -2.71 -32.61 16.57
N PRO A 495 -3.05 -32.18 17.79
CA PRO A 495 -3.63 -30.85 18.03
C PRO A 495 -2.64 -29.71 17.88
N LEU A 496 -3.18 -28.51 17.64
CA LEU A 496 -2.44 -27.25 17.66
C LEU A 496 -2.43 -26.60 19.04
N THR A 497 -1.36 -25.86 19.31
CA THR A 497 -1.30 -24.89 20.40
C THR A 497 -2.11 -23.63 20.05
N ALA A 498 -2.37 -22.77 21.04
CA ALA A 498 -3.01 -21.49 20.82
C ALA A 498 -2.21 -20.53 19.90
N THR A 499 -0.91 -20.80 19.68
CA THR A 499 -0.04 -20.04 18.78
C THR A 499 -0.04 -20.58 17.35
N GLY A 500 -0.76 -21.67 17.06
CA GLY A 500 -0.82 -22.27 15.72
C GLY A 500 0.36 -23.19 15.38
N GLU A 501 1.07 -23.66 16.40
CA GLU A 501 2.14 -24.66 16.29
C GLU A 501 1.63 -26.04 16.70
N LEU A 502 2.29 -27.13 16.29
CA LEU A 502 1.94 -28.48 16.75
C LEU A 502 2.33 -28.65 18.22
N GLU A 503 1.45 -29.22 19.05
CA GLU A 503 1.74 -29.45 20.47
C GLU A 503 2.88 -30.48 20.63
N PRO A 504 4.10 -30.07 21.02
CA PRO A 504 5.29 -30.91 20.87
C PRO A 504 5.23 -32.22 21.66
N THR A 505 4.52 -32.25 22.79
CA THR A 505 4.42 -33.45 23.65
C THR A 505 3.33 -34.43 23.22
N ALA A 506 2.42 -34.02 22.32
CA ALA A 506 1.25 -34.82 21.97
C ALA A 506 1.59 -36.01 21.06
N LEU A 507 2.57 -35.88 20.14
CA LEU A 507 2.88 -36.94 19.16
C LEU A 507 3.21 -38.28 19.82
N ALA A 508 4.00 -38.28 20.89
CA ALA A 508 4.38 -39.49 21.61
C ALA A 508 3.17 -40.25 22.17
N GLY A 509 2.12 -39.53 22.61
CA GLY A 509 0.88 -40.12 23.11
C GLY A 509 -0.06 -40.62 22.02
N LEU A 510 0.13 -40.20 20.77
CA LEU A 510 -0.65 -40.65 19.62
C LEU A 510 -0.10 -41.93 18.98
N MET A 511 1.16 -42.26 19.26
CA MET A 511 1.85 -43.44 18.73
C MET A 511 1.72 -44.64 19.67
N ASP A 512 1.32 -45.79 19.11
CA ASP A 512 1.31 -47.10 19.77
C ASP A 512 1.62 -48.22 18.76
N ASN A 513 1.45 -49.48 19.15
CA ASN A 513 1.70 -50.63 18.30
C ASN A 513 0.74 -50.76 17.09
N THR A 514 -0.39 -50.05 17.10
CA THR A 514 -1.35 -49.98 15.97
C THR A 514 -1.01 -48.88 14.98
N SER A 515 -0.16 -47.93 15.36
CA SER A 515 0.19 -46.78 14.52
C SER A 515 1.04 -47.24 13.33
N LYS A 516 0.58 -46.95 12.11
CA LYS A 516 1.25 -47.39 10.87
C LYS A 516 1.74 -46.25 9.98
N LEU A 517 1.05 -45.11 9.99
CA LEU A 517 1.36 -44.01 9.08
C LEU A 517 1.18 -42.64 9.75
N LEU A 518 2.10 -41.72 9.48
CA LEU A 518 1.99 -40.30 9.78
C LEU A 518 1.89 -39.52 8.46
N ALA A 519 0.80 -38.78 8.25
CA ALA A 519 0.68 -37.82 7.16
C ALA A 519 0.74 -36.40 7.73
N ILE A 520 1.69 -35.59 7.25
CA ILE A 520 1.97 -34.28 7.83
C ILE A 520 2.32 -33.23 6.77
N THR A 521 1.82 -32.01 6.92
CA THR A 521 2.25 -30.86 6.12
C THR A 521 3.59 -30.28 6.59
N GLN A 522 4.49 -29.95 5.67
CA GLN A 522 5.75 -29.28 6.01
C GLN A 522 5.55 -27.80 6.34
N VAL A 523 4.66 -27.12 5.62
CA VAL A 523 4.31 -25.72 5.85
C VAL A 523 2.79 -25.55 5.75
N SER A 524 2.17 -25.01 6.82
CA SER A 524 0.73 -24.78 6.83
C SER A 524 0.32 -23.76 5.77
N ASN A 525 -0.64 -24.09 4.93
CA ASN A 525 -1.21 -23.16 3.95
C ASN A 525 -2.11 -22.08 4.57
N VAL A 526 -2.54 -22.28 5.82
CA VAL A 526 -3.43 -21.36 6.55
C VAL A 526 -2.61 -20.46 7.48
N LEU A 527 -1.71 -21.06 8.25
CA LEU A 527 -0.98 -20.38 9.33
C LEU A 527 0.42 -19.94 8.91
N GLY A 528 0.99 -20.51 7.85
CA GLY A 528 2.39 -20.28 7.47
C GLY A 528 3.41 -20.95 8.40
N THR A 529 2.96 -21.67 9.43
CA THR A 529 3.81 -22.42 10.36
C THR A 529 4.70 -23.40 9.62
N VAL A 530 6.02 -23.33 9.86
CA VAL A 530 7.02 -24.25 9.31
C VAL A 530 7.30 -25.33 10.35
N ASN A 531 6.99 -26.58 10.00
CA ASN A 531 7.16 -27.70 10.93
C ASN A 531 8.60 -28.26 10.86
N PRO A 532 9.18 -28.68 11.99
CA PRO A 532 10.49 -29.33 12.03
C PRO A 532 10.42 -30.78 11.50
N ILE A 533 10.21 -30.93 10.19
CA ILE A 533 9.90 -32.22 9.56
C ILE A 533 10.99 -33.26 9.81
N LYS A 534 12.27 -32.89 9.78
CA LYS A 534 13.36 -33.84 10.00
C LYS A 534 13.29 -34.52 11.37
N GLU A 535 13.05 -33.74 12.43
CA GLU A 535 12.91 -34.28 13.78
C GLU A 535 11.63 -35.10 13.94
N ILE A 536 10.53 -34.67 13.33
CA ILE A 536 9.24 -35.38 13.37
C ILE A 536 9.33 -36.72 12.63
N VAL A 537 9.93 -36.74 11.43
CA VAL A 537 10.16 -37.96 10.66
C VAL A 537 11.02 -38.92 11.46
N ALA A 538 12.13 -38.46 12.04
CA ALA A 538 13.00 -39.31 12.85
C ALA A 538 12.24 -40.00 14.01
N GLN A 539 11.38 -39.26 14.73
CA GLN A 539 10.54 -39.81 15.79
C GLN A 539 9.54 -40.86 15.26
N ALA A 540 8.84 -40.56 14.17
CA ALA A 540 7.87 -41.47 13.56
C ALA A 540 8.55 -42.74 13.01
N LYS A 541 9.71 -42.61 12.36
CA LYS A 541 10.49 -43.75 11.87
C LYS A 541 11.01 -44.62 13.01
N ALA A 542 11.43 -44.03 14.14
CA ALA A 542 11.84 -44.79 15.32
C ALA A 542 10.70 -45.63 15.92
N ALA A 543 9.45 -45.18 15.76
CA ALA A 543 8.25 -45.94 16.11
C ALA A 543 7.76 -46.90 15.00
N GLY A 544 8.47 -46.98 13.87
CA GLY A 544 8.16 -47.89 12.76
C GLY A 544 7.06 -47.42 11.81
N LEU A 545 6.68 -46.14 11.85
CA LEU A 545 5.67 -45.58 10.97
C LEU A 545 6.23 -45.31 9.56
N VAL A 546 5.34 -45.35 8.58
CA VAL A 546 5.56 -44.74 7.26
C VAL A 546 5.17 -43.27 7.31
N VAL A 547 5.96 -42.39 6.68
CA VAL A 547 5.75 -40.95 6.74
C VAL A 547 5.50 -40.36 5.37
N LEU A 548 4.32 -39.75 5.19
CA LEU A 548 3.95 -38.93 4.04
C LEU A 548 4.06 -37.46 4.40
N VAL A 549 4.82 -36.70 3.61
CA VAL A 549 4.98 -35.25 3.80
C VAL A 549 4.28 -34.50 2.67
N ASP A 550 3.32 -33.63 3.02
CA ASP A 550 2.76 -32.64 2.10
C ASP A 550 3.71 -31.43 2.01
N GLY A 551 4.41 -31.37 0.88
CA GLY A 551 5.38 -30.34 0.54
C GLY A 551 4.83 -29.19 -0.28
N ALA A 552 3.52 -29.12 -0.52
CA ALA A 552 2.94 -28.22 -1.51
C ALA A 552 3.27 -26.74 -1.28
N GLN A 553 3.41 -26.31 -0.02
CA GLN A 553 3.83 -24.94 0.33
C GLN A 553 5.34 -24.82 0.59
N ALA A 554 6.00 -25.90 1.00
CA ALA A 554 7.43 -25.85 1.33
C ALA A 554 8.31 -25.75 0.09
N ILE A 555 7.95 -26.49 -0.97
CA ILE A 555 8.78 -26.68 -2.16
C ILE A 555 9.15 -25.38 -2.90
N MET A 556 8.33 -24.33 -2.73
CA MET A 556 8.52 -23.02 -3.35
C MET A 556 9.30 -22.03 -2.47
N HIS A 557 9.47 -22.34 -1.19
CA HIS A 557 10.08 -21.46 -0.20
C HIS A 557 11.39 -22.00 0.38
N GLN A 558 11.65 -23.29 0.23
CA GLN A 558 12.78 -23.98 0.85
C GLN A 558 13.37 -25.00 -0.12
N ALA A 559 14.69 -25.18 -0.07
CA ALA A 559 15.32 -26.33 -0.72
C ALA A 559 14.90 -27.60 0.04
N VAL A 560 14.49 -28.62 -0.70
CA VAL A 560 14.01 -29.89 -0.14
C VAL A 560 15.01 -30.99 -0.48
N ASP A 561 15.41 -31.75 0.53
CA ASP A 561 16.23 -32.95 0.38
C ASP A 561 15.48 -34.13 1.00
N VAL A 562 14.85 -34.96 0.18
CA VAL A 562 14.02 -36.06 0.68
C VAL A 562 14.85 -37.18 1.32
N GLN A 563 16.13 -37.31 0.95
CA GLN A 563 17.05 -38.25 1.57
C GLN A 563 17.42 -37.80 2.98
N ASP A 564 17.73 -36.51 3.18
CA ASP A 564 18.03 -35.94 4.49
C ASP A 564 16.80 -35.88 5.42
N LEU A 565 15.63 -35.58 4.85
CA LEU A 565 14.36 -35.65 5.59
C LEU A 565 14.00 -37.07 6.01
N GLY A 566 14.40 -38.07 5.21
CA GLY A 566 14.17 -39.49 5.50
C GLY A 566 12.71 -39.95 5.36
N CYS A 567 11.83 -39.11 4.81
CA CYS A 567 10.42 -39.44 4.62
C CYS A 567 10.23 -40.52 3.54
N ASP A 568 9.08 -41.18 3.58
CA ASP A 568 8.79 -42.30 2.70
C ASP A 568 8.01 -41.88 1.45
N PHE A 569 7.16 -40.85 1.61
CA PHE A 569 6.49 -40.16 0.52
C PHE A 569 6.64 -38.64 0.67
N TYR A 570 6.80 -37.93 -0.45
CA TYR A 570 6.81 -36.47 -0.49
C TYR A 570 6.00 -35.98 -1.69
N VAL A 571 5.09 -35.03 -1.48
CA VAL A 571 4.13 -34.62 -2.53
C VAL A 571 4.10 -33.11 -2.73
N PHE A 572 4.00 -32.66 -3.99
CA PHE A 572 3.80 -31.25 -4.30
C PHE A 572 3.18 -31.02 -5.69
N SER A 573 2.68 -29.80 -5.92
CA SER A 573 2.01 -29.41 -7.16
C SER A 573 2.86 -28.47 -8.00
N GLY A 574 2.91 -28.70 -9.32
CA GLY A 574 3.67 -27.86 -10.25
C GLY A 574 3.12 -26.44 -10.39
N HIS A 575 1.80 -26.25 -10.26
CA HIS A 575 1.16 -24.93 -10.42
C HIS A 575 1.53 -23.91 -9.33
N LYS A 576 2.10 -24.37 -8.21
CA LYS A 576 2.68 -23.52 -7.16
C LYS A 576 4.14 -23.14 -7.43
N LEU A 577 4.83 -23.91 -8.27
CA LEU A 577 6.20 -23.69 -8.77
C LEU A 577 6.21 -23.01 -10.15
N TYR A 578 5.23 -22.15 -10.43
CA TYR A 578 5.07 -21.48 -11.73
C TYR A 578 4.81 -22.41 -12.94
N GLY A 579 4.81 -23.73 -12.78
CA GLY A 579 4.50 -24.71 -13.81
C GLY A 579 3.01 -24.77 -14.16
N PRO A 580 2.58 -25.52 -15.18
CA PRO A 580 1.19 -25.56 -15.60
C PRO A 580 0.26 -26.22 -14.57
N SER A 581 -1.04 -25.99 -14.72
CA SER A 581 -2.08 -26.68 -13.96
C SER A 581 -2.20 -28.14 -14.42
N GLY A 582 -2.61 -29.03 -13.51
CA GLY A 582 -2.80 -30.45 -13.84
C GLY A 582 -1.52 -31.28 -13.86
N ILE A 583 -0.43 -30.78 -13.25
CA ILE A 583 0.82 -31.54 -13.02
C ILE A 583 1.22 -31.40 -11.55
N GLY A 584 1.63 -32.52 -10.96
CA GLY A 584 2.22 -32.64 -9.63
C GLY A 584 3.16 -33.84 -9.56
N ILE A 585 3.83 -33.96 -8.42
CA ILE A 585 4.85 -34.96 -8.16
C ILE A 585 4.51 -35.71 -6.88
N LEU A 586 4.64 -37.02 -6.94
CA LEU A 586 4.80 -37.90 -5.79
C LEU A 586 6.21 -38.48 -5.86
N TYR A 587 7.02 -38.20 -4.84
CA TYR A 587 8.18 -39.02 -4.52
C TYR A 587 7.74 -40.16 -3.60
N GLY A 588 8.22 -41.37 -3.86
CA GLY A 588 8.08 -42.50 -2.95
C GLY A 588 9.34 -43.36 -2.96
N LYS A 589 9.74 -43.90 -1.80
CA LYS A 589 10.87 -44.83 -1.75
C LYS A 589 10.60 -46.05 -2.63
N SER A 590 11.63 -46.45 -3.39
CA SER A 590 11.55 -47.57 -4.34
C SER A 590 10.92 -48.84 -3.75
N GLU A 591 11.27 -49.20 -2.51
CA GLU A 591 10.76 -50.39 -1.81
C GLU A 591 9.25 -50.33 -1.55
N LEU A 592 8.68 -49.14 -1.32
CA LEU A 592 7.26 -48.96 -1.09
C LEU A 592 6.49 -48.87 -2.40
N LEU A 593 7.05 -48.18 -3.41
CA LEU A 593 6.45 -48.10 -4.74
C LEU A 593 6.26 -49.49 -5.37
N GLN A 594 7.20 -50.42 -5.15
CA GLN A 594 7.10 -51.80 -5.65
C GLN A 594 5.99 -52.63 -4.94
N GLN A 595 5.60 -52.24 -3.73
CA GLN A 595 4.52 -52.89 -2.97
C GLN A 595 3.14 -52.32 -3.30
N MET A 596 3.09 -51.15 -3.95
CA MET A 596 1.86 -50.44 -4.25
C MET A 596 1.11 -51.10 -5.43
N PRO A 597 -0.11 -51.62 -5.22
CA PRO A 597 -0.91 -52.15 -6.32
C PRO A 597 -1.30 -51.05 -7.31
N PRO A 598 -1.53 -51.37 -8.60
CA PRO A 598 -2.03 -50.39 -9.57
C PRO A 598 -3.32 -49.72 -9.09
N TRP A 599 -3.39 -48.39 -9.17
CA TRP A 599 -4.55 -47.63 -8.73
C TRP A 599 -5.54 -47.34 -9.87
N GLU A 600 -5.05 -46.86 -11.02
CA GLU A 600 -5.85 -46.65 -12.23
C GLU A 600 -5.50 -47.71 -13.27
N GLY A 601 -6.51 -48.46 -13.73
CA GLY A 601 -6.34 -49.47 -14.78
C GLY A 601 -6.43 -48.86 -16.18
N ALA A 602 -5.32 -48.88 -16.90
CA ALA A 602 -5.26 -48.73 -18.36
C ALA A 602 -4.20 -49.72 -18.89
N VAL A 603 -4.19 -50.01 -20.19
CA VAL A 603 -3.12 -50.83 -20.80
C VAL A 603 -1.82 -50.01 -20.85
N ARG A 604 -1.14 -49.83 -19.73
CA ARG A 604 0.05 -50.60 -19.30
C ARG A 604 0.44 -50.14 -17.89
#